data_AF-A0A9X9Q0Z7-F1
#
_entry.id   AF-A0A9X9Q0Z7-F1
#
_cell.length_a   1.000
_cell.length_b   1.000
_cell.length_c   1.000
_cell.angle_alpha   90.00
_cell.angle_beta   90.00
_cell.angle_gamma   90.00
#
_symmetry.space_group_name_H-M   'P 1'
#
loop_
_entity.id
_entity.type
_entity.pdbx_description
1 polymer ?
#
loop_
_entity_poly.entity_id
_entity_poly.type
_entity_poly.pdbx_seq_one_letter_code
_entity_poly.pdbx_strand_id
1 'polypeptide(L)' 'MKLKETAFWDTQMGPMKDLGEELRKKLLDINAEFVTKSESLTLQGSLMCERGADGCTRGSWQFAFNGQLSHHFDPEKGKW' A
#
# COMPACT_ATOMS: atom_id res chain seq x y z
N MET A 1 7.35 17.91 24.12
CA MET A 1 7.96 16.84 23.30
C MET A 1 7.98 17.34 21.86
N LYS A 2 9.15 17.67 21.30
CA LYS A 2 9.25 18.02 19.86
C LYS A 2 9.21 16.71 19.08
N LEU A 3 8.24 16.57 18.15
CA LEU A 3 8.21 15.46 17.21
C LEU A 3 9.52 15.52 16.40
N LYS A 4 10.45 14.60 16.63
CA LYS A 4 11.72 14.52 15.86
C LYS A 4 11.51 13.91 14.46
N GLU A 5 10.26 13.71 14.05
CA GLU A 5 9.90 12.86 12.92
C GLU A 5 9.55 13.63 11.64
N THR A 6 9.57 14.96 11.64
CA THR A 6 9.20 15.76 10.44
C THR A 6 10.11 15.45 9.24
N ALA A 7 11.42 15.30 9.46
CA ALA A 7 12.38 14.97 8.41
C ALA A 7 12.15 13.58 7.79
N PHE A 8 11.65 12.63 8.60
CA PHE A 8 11.27 11.30 8.09
C PHE A 8 10.10 11.43 7.12
N TRP A 9 9.03 12.11 7.53
CA TRP A 9 7.84 12.32 6.70
C TRP A 9 8.14 13.11 5.42
N ASP A 10 8.98 14.14 5.50
CA ASP A 10 9.42 14.91 4.33
C ASP A 10 10.10 14.01 3.28
N THR A 11 10.89 13.03 3.73
CA THR A 11 11.56 12.06 2.84
C THR A 11 10.56 11.05 2.25
N GLN A 12 9.53 10.66 3.00
CA GLN A 12 8.55 9.66 2.56
C GLN A 12 7.47 10.24 1.62
N MET A 13 7.20 11.55 1.65
CA MET A 13 6.11 12.14 0.86
C MET A 13 6.24 11.89 -0.65
N GLY A 14 7.46 12.01 -1.20
CA GLY A 14 7.70 11.76 -2.63
C GLY A 14 7.35 10.33 -3.04
N PRO A 15 8.01 9.31 -2.46
CA PRO A 15 7.69 7.91 -2.74
C PRO A 15 6.23 7.53 -2.51
N MET A 16 5.58 8.05 -1.45
CA MET A 16 4.16 7.78 -1.20
C MET A 16 3.26 8.38 -2.28
N LYS A 17 3.61 9.55 -2.81
CA LYS A 17 2.88 10.17 -3.91
C LYS A 17 3.02 9.34 -5.19
N ASP A 18 4.24 8.96 -5.55
CA ASP A 18 4.53 8.16 -6.75
C ASP A 18 3.80 6.81 -6.69
N LEU A 19 3.85 6.14 -5.53
CA LEU A 19 3.10 4.91 -5.29
C LEU A 19 1.59 5.12 -5.46
N GLY A 20 1.04 6.21 -4.91
CA GLY A 20 -0.37 6.54 -5.06
C GLY A 20 -0.79 6.75 -6.52
N GLU A 21 0.07 7.36 -7.34
CA GLU A 21 -0.16 7.53 -8.78
C GLU A 21 -0.12 6.19 -9.52
N GLU A 22 0.84 5.33 -9.21
CA GLU A 22 0.94 3.99 -9.82
C GLU A 22 -0.25 3.09 -9.46
N LEU A 23 -0.67 3.09 -8.19
CA LEU A 23 -1.86 2.33 -7.76
C LEU A 23 -3.13 2.80 -8.45
N ARG A 24 -3.28 4.11 -8.69
CA ARG A 24 -4.43 4.66 -9.46
C ARG A 24 -4.43 4.20 -10.91
N LYS A 25 -3.28 4.20 -11.58
CA LYS A 25 -3.16 3.68 -12.95
C LYS A 25 -3.56 2.20 -13.00
N LYS A 26 -3.02 1.39 -12.09
CA LYS A 26 -3.36 -0.04 -12.00
C LYS A 26 -4.84 -0.28 -11.72
N LEU A 27 -5.46 0.54 -10.86
CA LEU A 27 -6.89 0.44 -10.60
C LEU A 27 -7.73 0.72 -11.85
N LEU A 28 -7.33 1.70 -12.67
CA LEU A 28 -7.98 1.99 -13.95
C LEU A 28 -7.83 0.85 -14.95
N ASP A 29 -6.64 0.26 -15.05
CA ASP A 29 -6.37 -0.90 -15.91
C ASP A 29 -7.26 -2.09 -15.51
N ILE A 30 -7.31 -2.42 -14.21
CA ILE A 30 -8.17 -3.48 -13.66
C ILE A 30 -9.63 -3.18 -13.98
N ASN A 31 -10.10 -1.96 -13.71
CA ASN A 31 -11.49 -1.58 -13.96
C ASN A 31 -11.87 -1.66 -15.46
N ALA A 32 -10.91 -1.47 -16.37
CA ALA A 32 -11.15 -1.63 -17.81
C ALA A 32 -11.27 -3.11 -18.23
N GLU A 33 -10.56 -4.03 -17.54
CA GLU A 33 -10.65 -5.47 -17.79
C GLU A 33 -11.96 -6.08 -17.26
N PHE A 34 -12.44 -5.61 -16.11
CA PHE A 34 -13.72 -6.03 -15.52
C PHE A 34 -14.87 -5.20 -16.13
N VAL A 35 -15.35 -5.57 -17.32
CA VAL A 35 -16.43 -4.94 -18.13
C VAL A 35 -17.81 -4.85 -17.42
N THR A 36 -17.88 -5.08 -16.10
CA THR A 36 -19.12 -4.94 -15.32
C THR A 36 -19.45 -3.46 -15.09
N LYS A 37 -20.33 -2.94 -15.96
CA LYS A 37 -21.09 -1.69 -15.76
C LYS A 37 -21.73 -1.69 -14.36
N SER A 38 -21.17 -0.92 -13.42
CA SER A 38 -21.90 0.06 -12.60
C SER A 38 -21.29 0.33 -11.23
N GLU A 39 -20.32 -0.47 -10.77
CA GLU A 39 -19.73 -0.27 -9.45
C GLU A 39 -18.35 0.35 -9.55
N SER A 40 -18.17 1.51 -8.92
CA SER A 40 -16.88 2.16 -8.77
C SER A 40 -15.96 1.26 -7.94
N LEU A 41 -14.93 0.69 -8.57
CA LEU A 41 -13.91 -0.09 -7.87
C LEU A 41 -13.07 0.84 -6.99
N THR A 42 -12.99 0.52 -5.70
CA THR A 42 -12.13 1.22 -4.73
C THR A 42 -10.97 0.34 -4.35
N LEU A 43 -9.79 0.95 -4.13
CA LEU A 43 -8.60 0.27 -3.63
C LEU A 43 -8.16 0.94 -2.33
N GLN A 44 -7.97 0.12 -1.30
CA GLN A 44 -7.37 0.52 -0.03
C GLN A 44 -6.06 -0.25 0.13
N GLY A 45 -4.99 0.47 0.49
CA GLY A 45 -3.68 -0.10 0.75
C GLY A 45 -3.23 0.21 2.17
N SER A 46 -2.68 -0.78 2.87
CA SER A 46 -2.05 -0.62 4.18
C SER A 46 -0.62 -1.13 4.14
N LEU A 47 0.32 -0.27 4.50
CA LEU A 47 1.71 -0.62 4.74
C LEU A 47 1.91 -0.78 6.25
N MET A 48 2.36 -1.96 6.66
CA MET A 48 2.85 -2.20 8.01
C MET A 48 4.38 -2.24 7.97
N CYS A 49 5.01 -1.58 8.95
CA CYS A 49 6.44 -1.65 9.20
C CYS A 49 6.62 -1.83 10.71
N GLU A 50 7.32 -2.89 11.11
CA GLU A 50 7.64 -3.18 12.51
C GLU A 50 9.14 -3.37 12.67
N ARG A 51 9.67 -3.01 13.84
CA ARG A 51 11.01 -3.40 14.26
C ARG A 51 10.89 -4.46 15.34
N GLY A 52 11.26 -5.69 14.99
CA GLY A 52 11.25 -6.82 15.91
C GLY A 52 12.25 -6.67 17.06
N ALA A 53 12.07 -7.47 18.11
CA ALA A 53 12.98 -7.52 19.25
C ALA A 53 14.39 -8.03 18.88
N ASP A 54 14.49 -8.77 17.78
CA ASP A 54 15.73 -9.17 17.11
C ASP A 54 16.44 -8.01 16.41
N GLY A 55 15.83 -6.81 16.39
CA GLY A 55 16.33 -5.64 15.68
C GLY A 55 16.05 -5.67 14.18
N CYS A 56 15.44 -6.75 13.66
CA CYS A 56 15.07 -6.85 12.26
C CYS A 56 13.85 -5.97 11.97
N THR A 57 13.89 -5.26 10.85
CA THR A 57 12.72 -4.53 10.36
C THR A 57 11.93 -5.42 9.43
N ARG A 58 10.67 -5.66 9.78
CA ARG A 58 9.71 -6.37 8.93
C ARG A 58 8.74 -5.38 8.33
N GLY A 59 8.19 -5.71 7.19
CA GLY A 59 7.07 -4.97 6.63
C GLY A 59 6.14 -5.89 5.89
N SER A 60 4.91 -5.44 5.67
CA SER A 60 3.94 -6.14 4.85
C SER A 60 3.02 -5.15 4.17
N TRP A 61 2.51 -5.51 3.01
CA TRP A 61 1.46 -4.77 2.32
C TRP A 61 0.17 -5.54 2.33
N GLN A 62 -0.94 -4.83 2.55
CA GLN A 62 -2.28 -5.37 2.44
C GLN A 62 -3.10 -4.51 1.50
N PHE A 63 -3.84 -5.15 0.61
CA PHE A 63 -4.73 -4.49 -0.33
C PHE A 63 -6.16 -5.03 -0.19
N ALA A 64 -7.12 -4.13 -0.22
CA ALA A 64 -8.54 -4.44 -0.23
C ALA A 64 -9.22 -3.75 -1.40
N PHE A 65 -10.00 -4.51 -2.17
CA PHE A 65 -10.88 -3.98 -3.20
C PHE A 65 -12.30 -3.92 -2.65
N ASN A 66 -12.95 -2.76 -2.71
CA ASN A 66 -14.30 -2.57 -2.18
C ASN A 66 -14.46 -3.02 -0.71
N GLY A 67 -13.41 -2.82 0.10
CA GLY A 67 -13.38 -3.21 1.51
C GLY A 67 -13.16 -4.70 1.77
N GLN A 68 -13.10 -5.54 0.74
CA GLN A 68 -12.78 -6.96 0.87
C GLN A 68 -11.26 -7.16 0.76
N LEU A 69 -10.64 -7.67 1.83
CA LEU A 69 -9.21 -8.00 1.85
C LEU A 69 -8.92 -8.99 0.73
N SER A 70 -7.97 -8.63 -0.12
CA SER A 70 -7.75 -9.31 -1.40
C SER A 70 -6.34 -9.88 -1.52
N HIS A 71 -5.31 -9.10 -1.14
CA HIS A 71 -3.92 -9.49 -1.36
C HIS A 71 -3.03 -9.04 -0.20
N HIS A 72 -2.10 -9.92 0.20
CA HIS A 72 -1.13 -9.65 1.26
C HIS A 72 0.28 -9.99 0.75
N PHE A 73 1.11 -8.96 0.62
CA PHE A 73 2.49 -9.15 0.21
C PHE A 73 3.43 -9.15 1.42
N ASP A 74 4.17 -10.26 1.55
CA ASP A 74 5.24 -10.45 2.52
C ASP A 74 6.60 -10.35 1.79
N PRO A 75 7.33 -9.23 1.91
CA PRO A 75 8.63 -9.04 1.29
C PRO A 75 9.71 -9.99 1.84
N GLU A 76 9.60 -10.46 3.09
CA GLU A 76 10.58 -11.40 3.65
C GLU A 76 10.44 -12.79 3.03
N LYS A 77 9.20 -13.17 2.74
CA LYS A 77 8.90 -14.46 2.10
C LYS A 77 8.89 -14.38 0.57
N GLY A 78 8.87 -13.17 0.00
CA GLY A 78 8.71 -12.93 -1.44
C GLY A 78 7.37 -13.45 -1.96
N LYS A 79 6.30 -13.41 -1.15
CA LYS A 79 4.99 -14.00 -1.47
C LYS A 79 3.90 -12.94 -1.49
N TRP A 80 3.02 -13.05 -2.49
CA TRP A 80 1.72 -12.38 -2.58
C TRP A 80 0.59 -13.28 -2.06
#